data_AF-A0AAV5FMI8-F1
#
_entry.id   AF-A0AAV5FMI8-F1
#
_cell.length_a   1.000
_cell.length_b   1.000
_cell.length_c   1.000
_cell.angle_alpha   90.00
_cell.angle_beta   90.00
_cell.angle_gamma   90.00
#
_symmetry.space_group_name_H-M   'P 1'
#
loop_
_entity.id
_entity.type
_entity.pdbx_description
1 polymer ?
#
loop_
_entity_poly.entity_id
_entity_poly.type
_entity_poly.pdbx_seq_one_letter_code
_entity_poly.pdbx_strand_id
1 'polypeptide(L)'
;MQRKFEEFMDLKQGGRDVLQYFEAFNHLAQYATEYVNTEDKKRHAFLRGMNATIKEHLTWQTTGTYNDLVNAAIVQEGAMRQVEEEDRKRKAPASAFAAPQVKHCLIYTSPTVQRFRASPQQ
;
A
#
# COMPACT_ATOMS: atom_id res chain seq x y z
N MET A 1 7.74 26.47 -24.86
CA MET A 1 7.62 25.00 -24.93
C MET A 1 8.46 24.31 -23.86
N GLN A 2 9.74 24.68 -23.70
CA GLN A 2 10.67 24.00 -22.78
C GLN A 2 10.18 23.91 -21.32
N ARG A 3 9.65 25.00 -20.74
CA ARG A 3 9.09 24.98 -19.37
C ARG A 3 7.98 23.95 -19.16
N LYS A 4 7.07 23.78 -20.14
CA LYS A 4 5.97 22.80 -20.02
C LYS A 4 6.43 21.36 -20.18
N PHE A 5 7.50 21.15 -20.95
CA PHE A 5 8.16 19.86 -21.05
C PHE A 5 8.88 19.50 -19.75
N GLU A 6 9.57 20.45 -19.12
CA GLU A 6 10.18 20.28 -17.80
C GLU A 6 9.11 19.95 -16.75
N GLU A 7 8.00 20.69 -16.74
CA GLU A 7 6.83 20.37 -15.89
C GLU A 7 6.32 18.94 -16.09
N PHE A 8 6.33 18.42 -17.33
CA PHE A 8 5.94 17.03 -17.61
C PHE A 8 6.97 16.00 -17.11
N MET A 9 8.26 16.31 -17.23
CA MET A 9 9.34 15.43 -16.73
C MET A 9 9.33 15.33 -15.21
N ASP A 10 9.06 16.45 -14.54
CA ASP A 10 9.00 16.55 -13.08
C ASP A 10 7.62 16.20 -12.49
N LEU A 11 6.64 15.87 -13.33
CA LEU A 11 5.30 15.54 -12.89
C LEU A 11 5.31 14.29 -12.00
N LYS A 12 4.85 14.46 -10.76
CA LYS A 12 4.66 13.40 -9.76
C LYS A 12 3.25 13.46 -9.20
N GLN A 13 2.67 12.31 -8.87
CA GLN A 13 1.38 12.22 -8.18
C GLN A 13 1.42 13.02 -6.87
N GLY A 14 2.43 12.77 -6.04
CA GLY A 14 2.57 13.46 -4.75
C GLY A 14 1.39 13.13 -3.83
N GLY A 15 0.80 14.16 -3.22
CA GLY A 15 -0.42 14.02 -2.40
C GLY A 15 -1.73 14.11 -3.18
N ARG A 16 -1.69 14.06 -4.52
CA ARG A 16 -2.88 14.09 -5.38
C ARG A 16 -3.46 12.68 -5.54
N ASP A 17 -4.77 12.63 -5.73
CA ASP A 17 -5.46 11.40 -6.12
C ASP A 17 -5.05 10.99 -7.54
N VAL A 18 -5.15 9.70 -7.87
CA VAL A 18 -4.75 9.18 -9.18
C VAL A 18 -5.46 9.91 -10.32
N LEU A 19 -6.74 10.28 -10.13
CA LEU A 19 -7.51 10.98 -11.16
C LEU A 19 -6.98 12.39 -11.44
N GLN A 20 -6.63 13.14 -10.39
CA GLN A 20 -6.03 14.47 -10.52
C GLN A 20 -4.66 14.42 -11.18
N TYR A 21 -3.87 13.40 -10.86
CA TYR A 21 -2.59 13.15 -11.52
C TYR A 21 -2.78 12.82 -13.00
N PHE A 22 -3.77 11.98 -13.34
CA PHE A 22 -4.11 11.63 -14.72
C PHE A 22 -4.51 12.83 -15.57
N GLU A 23 -5.33 13.73 -15.04
CA GLU A 23 -5.71 14.97 -15.72
C GLU A 23 -4.49 15.86 -16.01
N ALA A 24 -3.65 16.09 -15.00
CA ALA A 24 -2.42 16.85 -15.15
C ALA A 24 -1.45 16.20 -16.16
N PHE A 25 -1.36 14.87 -16.15
CA PHE A 25 -0.56 14.11 -17.08
C PHE A 25 -1.04 14.32 -18.52
N ASN A 26 -2.33 14.16 -18.80
CA ASN A 26 -2.86 14.35 -20.16
C ASN A 26 -2.69 15.80 -20.64
N HIS A 27 -2.92 16.78 -19.77
CA HIS A 27 -2.72 18.19 -20.11
C HIS A 27 -1.25 18.51 -20.45
N LEU A 28 -0.29 17.90 -19.76
CA LEU A 28 1.13 18.14 -20.00
C LEU A 28 1.70 17.26 -21.14
N ALA A 29 1.12 16.09 -21.38
CA ALA A 29 1.55 15.13 -22.40
C ALA A 29 1.53 15.73 -23.82
N GLN A 30 0.66 16.71 -24.09
CA GLN A 30 0.63 17.42 -25.37
C GLN A 30 1.93 18.21 -25.68
N TYR A 31 2.71 18.54 -24.65
CA TYR A 31 4.01 19.22 -24.78
C TYR A 31 5.20 18.26 -24.83
N ALA A 32 4.96 16.95 -24.66
CA ALA A 32 5.99 15.91 -24.59
C ALA A 32 5.65 14.74 -25.51
N THR A 33 5.14 15.02 -26.71
CA THR A 33 4.63 14.03 -27.66
C THR A 33 5.60 12.88 -27.92
N GLU A 34 6.90 13.14 -28.05
CA GLU A 34 7.94 12.12 -28.25
C GLU A 34 8.03 11.06 -27.12
N TYR A 35 7.57 11.43 -25.93
CA TYR A 35 7.60 10.58 -24.72
C TYR A 35 6.26 9.88 -24.45
N VAL A 36 5.23 10.17 -25.25
CA VAL A 36 3.88 9.59 -25.12
C VAL A 36 3.31 9.12 -26.45
N ASN A 37 4.13 9.08 -27.51
CA ASN A 37 3.69 8.78 -28.87
C ASN A 37 3.33 7.30 -29.07
N THR A 38 3.81 6.41 -28.21
CA THR A 38 3.40 5.01 -28.18
C THR A 38 2.73 4.70 -26.85
N GLU A 39 1.84 3.69 -26.84
CA GLU A 39 1.21 3.25 -25.60
C GLU A 39 2.24 2.85 -24.55
N ASP A 40 3.28 2.10 -24.93
CA ASP A 40 4.37 1.73 -24.02
C ASP A 40 5.07 2.95 -23.41
N LYS A 41 5.45 3.93 -24.24
CA LYS A 41 6.09 5.15 -23.74
C LYS A 41 5.17 5.94 -22.82
N LYS A 42 3.89 6.05 -23.17
CA LYS A 42 2.87 6.71 -22.36
C LYS A 42 2.69 6.01 -21.00
N ARG A 43 2.61 4.67 -20.99
CA ARG A 43 2.55 3.85 -19.77
C ARG A 43 3.78 4.05 -18.89
N HIS A 44 4.98 3.98 -19.47
CA HIS A 44 6.23 4.20 -18.73
C HIS A 44 6.32 5.62 -18.16
N ALA A 45 5.92 6.64 -18.93
CA ALA A 45 5.87 8.01 -18.45
C ALA A 45 4.88 8.20 -17.31
N PHE A 46 3.71 7.56 -17.38
CA PHE A 46 2.71 7.59 -16.31
C PHE A 46 3.20 6.92 -15.03
N LEU A 47 3.82 5.74 -15.15
CA LEU A 47 4.43 5.01 -14.03
C LEU A 47 5.56 5.77 -13.36
N ARG A 48 6.36 6.54 -14.12
CA ARG A 48 7.50 7.32 -13.59
C ARG A 48 7.06 8.30 -12.50
N GLY A 49 5.94 8.99 -12.69
CA GLY A 49 5.41 9.97 -11.74
C GLY A 49 4.47 9.38 -10.67
N MET A 50 4.12 8.10 -10.76
CA MET A 50 3.20 7.42 -9.84
C MET A 50 3.80 7.26 -8.43
N ASN A 51 2.95 7.31 -7.40
CA ASN A 51 3.34 7.00 -6.02
C ASN A 51 4.00 5.61 -5.94
N ALA A 52 5.06 5.46 -5.14
CA ALA A 52 5.87 4.24 -5.08
C ALA A 52 5.05 2.98 -4.74
N THR A 53 4.10 3.09 -3.79
CA THR A 53 3.28 1.95 -3.34
C THR A 53 2.31 1.49 -4.42
N ILE A 54 1.65 2.44 -5.10
CA ILE A 54 0.76 2.13 -6.23
C ILE A 54 1.60 1.58 -7.41
N LYS A 55 2.72 2.23 -7.71
CA LYS A 55 3.64 1.86 -8.80
C LYS A 55 4.16 0.43 -8.66
N GLU A 56 4.55 0.01 -7.46
CA GLU A 56 4.98 -1.36 -7.21
C GLU A 56 3.89 -2.34 -7.63
N HIS A 57 2.65 -2.12 -7.17
CA HIS A 57 1.51 -2.97 -7.56
C HIS A 57 1.29 -3.02 -9.07
N LEU A 58 1.31 -1.86 -9.73
CA LEU A 58 1.13 -1.75 -11.18
C LEU A 58 2.27 -2.38 -11.99
N THR A 59 3.49 -2.42 -11.45
CA THR A 59 4.64 -3.02 -12.15
C THR A 59 4.47 -4.53 -12.32
N TRP A 60 3.77 -5.18 -11.40
CA TRP A 60 3.39 -6.60 -11.53
C TRP A 60 2.31 -6.82 -12.61
N GLN A 61 1.55 -5.78 -12.95
CA GLN A 61 0.53 -5.81 -14.00
C GLN A 61 1.16 -5.41 -15.34
N THR A 62 1.96 -6.31 -15.91
CA THR A 62 2.76 -6.06 -17.12
C THR A 62 1.92 -5.96 -18.40
N THR A 63 0.71 -6.53 -18.43
CA THR A 63 -0.15 -6.56 -19.62
C THR A 63 -1.28 -5.53 -19.55
N GLY A 64 -1.61 -4.90 -20.69
CA GLY A 64 -2.73 -3.96 -20.80
C GLY A 64 -2.41 -2.67 -21.55
N THR A 65 -3.46 -1.94 -21.91
CA THR A 65 -3.41 -0.61 -22.53
C THR A 65 -3.08 0.48 -21.50
N TYR A 66 -2.87 1.71 -21.95
CA TYR A 66 -2.73 2.85 -21.03
C TYR A 66 -3.97 3.03 -20.14
N ASN A 67 -5.18 2.79 -20.65
CA ASN A 67 -6.40 2.94 -19.86
C ASN A 67 -6.52 1.85 -18.79
N ASP A 68 -6.11 0.61 -19.10
CA ASP A 68 -6.09 -0.48 -18.12
C ASP A 68 -5.17 -0.15 -16.95
N LEU A 69 -4.00 0.43 -17.25
CA LEU A 69 -3.06 0.92 -16.23
C LEU A 69 -3.67 1.99 -15.33
N VAL A 70 -4.40 2.96 -15.90
CA VAL A 70 -5.06 4.04 -15.14
C VAL A 70 -6.19 3.48 -14.27
N ASN A 71 -7.01 2.58 -14.81
CA ASN A 71 -8.07 1.92 -14.05
C ASN A 71 -7.51 1.11 -12.89
N ALA A 72 -6.45 0.35 -13.12
CA ALA A 72 -5.76 -0.41 -12.07
C ALA A 72 -5.22 0.51 -10.97
N ALA A 73 -4.68 1.67 -11.33
CA ALA A 73 -4.19 2.66 -10.38
C ALA A 73 -5.32 3.20 -9.48
N ILE A 74 -6.48 3.51 -10.05
CA ILE A 74 -7.67 3.98 -9.31
C ILE A 74 -8.17 2.91 -8.34
N VAL A 75 -8.28 1.66 -8.81
CA VAL A 75 -8.71 0.53 -7.97
C VAL A 75 -7.74 0.33 -6.81
N GLN A 76 -6.43 0.39 -7.08
CA GLN A 76 -5.41 0.20 -6.05
C GLN A 76 -5.43 1.31 -5.01
N GLU A 77 -5.58 2.58 -5.42
CA GLU A 77 -5.71 3.71 -4.49
C GLU A 77 -6.96 3.56 -3.61
N GLY A 78 -8.08 3.13 -4.19
CA GLY A 78 -9.30 2.82 -3.44
C GLY A 78 -9.10 1.72 -2.39
N ALA A 79 -8.42 0.63 -2.76
CA ALA A 79 -8.12 -0.47 -1.84
C ALA A 79 -7.19 -0.01 -0.69
N MET A 80 -6.16 0.79 -0.99
CA MET A 80 -5.27 1.34 0.03
C MET A 80 -6.02 2.23 1.03
N ARG A 81 -6.94 3.08 0.54
CA ARG A 81 -7.77 3.95 1.38
C ARG A 81 -8.69 3.16 2.31
N GLN A 82 -9.24 2.03 1.85
CA GLN A 82 -10.08 1.17 2.67
C GLN A 82 -9.29 0.54 3.82
N VAL A 83 -8.09 0.02 3.54
CA VAL A 83 -7.20 -0.56 4.56
C VAL A 83 -6.83 0.48 5.62
N GLU A 84 -6.48 1.70 5.21
CA GLU A 84 -6.17 2.80 6.13
C GLU A 84 -7.36 3.15 7.02
N GLU A 85 -8.58 3.18 6.46
CA GLU A 85 -9.80 3.46 7.22
C GLU A 85 -10.09 2.37 8.26
N GLU A 86 -9.91 1.09 7.91
CA GLU A 86 -10.07 -0.02 8.84
C GLU A 86 -9.05 0.02 9.98
N ASP A 87 -7.79 0.30 9.68
CA ASP A 87 -6.75 0.45 10.69
C ASP A 87 -7.02 1.63 11.63
N ARG A 88 -7.56 2.74 11.11
CA ARG A 88 -7.98 3.88 11.92
C ARG A 88 -9.13 3.52 12.85
N LYS A 89 -10.10 2.72 12.39
CA LYS A 89 -11.21 2.22 13.24
C LYS A 89 -10.72 1.31 14.36
N ARG A 90 -9.70 0.48 14.10
CA ARG A 90 -9.10 -0.43 15.12
C ARG A 90 -8.23 0.31 16.15
N LYS A 91 -7.60 1.42 15.75
CA LYS A 91 -6.72 2.23 16.61
C LYS A 91 -7.43 3.38 17.32
N ALA A 92 -8.68 3.68 16.97
CA ALA A 92 -9.49 4.60 17.73
C ALA A 92 -9.57 4.10 19.19
N PRO A 93 -9.34 4.95 20.21
CA PRO A 93 -9.50 4.53 21.59
C PRO A 93 -10.98 4.14 21.77
N ALA A 94 -11.24 2.84 21.90
CA ALA A 94 -12.52 2.36 22.39
C ALA A 94 -12.81 3.15 23.67
N SER A 95 -13.90 3.92 23.66
CA SER A 95 -14.30 4.72 24.82
C SER A 95 -14.25 3.85 26.06
N ALA A 96 -13.66 4.39 27.12
CA ALA A 96 -13.35 3.74 28.38
C ALA A 96 -14.56 3.09 29.06
N PHE A 97 -14.96 1.89 28.63
CA PHE A 97 -15.79 0.95 29.40
C PHE A 97 -15.56 -0.48 28.87
N ALA A 98 -14.43 -1.08 29.23
CA ALA A 98 -14.28 -2.53 29.12
C ALA A 98 -13.44 -3.05 30.28
N ALA A 99 -14.06 -3.95 31.05
CA ALA A 99 -13.52 -4.70 32.18
C ALA A 99 -12.17 -5.40 31.84
N PRO A 100 -11.35 -5.75 32.85
CA PRO A 100 -10.02 -6.29 32.62
C PRO A 100 -10.08 -7.61 31.85
N GLN A 101 -9.52 -7.60 30.64
CA GLN A 101 -9.32 -8.78 29.82
C GLN A 101 -8.17 -9.61 30.42
N VAL A 102 -8.51 -10.68 31.14
CA VAL A 102 -7.52 -11.62 31.69
C VAL A 102 -6.84 -12.33 30.52
N LYS A 103 -5.59 -11.95 30.23
CA LYS A 103 -4.74 -12.65 29.27
C LYS A 103 -4.42 -14.02 29.85
N HIS A 104 -4.94 -15.08 29.23
CA HIS A 104 -4.65 -16.45 29.60
C HIS A 104 -3.17 -16.74 29.30
N CYS A 105 -2.29 -16.61 30.30
CA CYS A 105 -0.91 -17.03 30.21
C CYS A 105 -0.90 -18.57 30.14
N LEU A 106 -0.51 -19.14 29.01
CA LEU A 106 -0.18 -20.56 28.93
C LEU A 106 1.07 -20.80 29.78
N ILE A 107 0.87 -21.14 31.06
CA ILE A 107 1.97 -21.60 31.91
C ILE A 107 2.32 -23.02 31.45
N TYR A 108 3.38 -23.16 30.66
CA TYR A 108 4.02 -24.45 30.46
C TYR A 108 4.91 -24.74 31.67
N THR A 109 4.31 -25.26 32.75
CA THR A 109 5.10 -25.92 33.79
C THR A 109 5.42 -27.33 33.34
N SER A 110 6.70 -27.57 33.07
CA SER A 110 7.23 -28.89 32.70
C SER A 110 7.05 -29.88 33.87
N PRO A 111 6.68 -31.14 33.63
CA PRO A 111 6.58 -32.14 34.69
C PRO A 111 7.99 -32.68 34.99
N THR A 112 8.62 -32.19 36.06
CA THR A 112 9.82 -32.88 36.57
C THR A 112 9.38 -34.11 37.36
N VAL A 113 9.55 -35.26 36.70
CA VAL A 113 9.45 -36.60 37.29
C VAL A 113 10.70 -36.89 38.14
N GLN A 114 10.48 -37.71 39.17
CA GLN A 114 11.42 -38.51 39.98
C GLN A 114 12.18 -37.83 41.15
N ARG A 115 11.80 -38.25 42.36
CA ARG A 115 12.60 -39.27 43.05
C ARG A 115 11.79 -40.00 44.13
N PHE A 116 11.62 -41.30 43.90
CA PHE A 116 11.38 -42.29 44.95
C PHE A 116 12.47 -42.16 46.03
N ARG A 117 12.07 -42.18 47.30
CA ARG A 117 12.86 -42.89 48.30
C ARG A 117 11.91 -43.45 49.36
N ALA A 118 11.89 -44.78 49.41
CA ALA A 118 11.16 -45.58 50.37
C ALA A 118 11.67 -45.34 51.79
N SER A 119 10.76 -45.55 52.75
CA SER A 119 10.98 -45.70 54.19
C SER A 119 12.07 -46.73 54.51
N PRO A 120 12.67 -46.71 55.71
CA PRO A 120 12.03 -47.47 56.79
C PRO A 120 12.16 -46.87 58.21
N GLN A 121 11.09 -47.14 58.97
CA GLN A 121 10.92 -47.41 60.39
C GLN A 121 12.16 -47.45 61.31
N GLN A 122 12.10 -46.73 62.43
CA GLN A 122 11.90 -47.29 63.79
C GLN A 122 11.18 -46.27 64.68
#